data_AF-A0A661ZF65-F1
#
_entry.id   AF-A0A661ZF65-F1
#
_cell.length_a   1.000
_cell.length_b   1.000
_cell.length_c   1.000
_cell.angle_alpha   90.00
_cell.angle_beta   90.00
_cell.angle_gamma   90.00
#
_symmetry.space_group_name_H-M   'P 1'
#
loop_
_entity.id
_entity.type
_entity.pdbx_description
1 polymer ?
#
loop_
_entity_poly.entity_id
_entity_poly.type
_entity_poly.pdbx_seq_one_letter_code
_entity_poly.pdbx_strand_id
1 'polypeptide(L)'
;MATMMPKTLKLFIKGNKSRTEMKTGFGTTTVLFDGDDKSSVVLLDMMGQKYAMKMTHEDMEEENVDLPETVVEVTGETKEIAGYTCKKALVKSVDETDDFEEFVYFTDELGSGILNANNPLFEDIDGVMLEYSNNENDMNMKMEAISVEKKKVSDDMFEIPEGYKIVTQDELQNMFGG
;
A
#
# COMPACT_ATOMS: atom_id res chain seq x y z
N MET A 1 22.40 0.33 3.37
CA MET A 1 20.98 -0.07 3.45
C MET A 1 20.06 1.13 3.59
N ALA A 2 20.24 2.03 4.58
CA ALA A 2 19.38 3.21 4.75
C ALA A 2 19.29 4.18 3.55
N THR A 3 20.34 4.29 2.72
CA THR A 3 20.34 5.11 1.49
C THR A 3 19.55 4.51 0.33
N MET A 4 19.15 3.24 0.43
CA MET A 4 18.37 2.53 -0.59
C MET A 4 16.86 2.57 -0.32
N MET A 5 16.47 2.91 0.91
CA MET A 5 15.06 3.03 1.29
C MET A 5 14.43 4.28 0.66
N PRO A 6 13.18 4.18 0.20
CA PRO A 6 12.45 5.33 -0.31
C PRO A 6 12.28 6.38 0.79
N LYS A 7 12.66 7.62 0.51
CA LYS A 7 12.46 8.73 1.47
C LYS A 7 11.03 9.27 1.45
N THR A 8 10.30 9.02 0.38
CA THR A 8 8.95 9.52 0.13
C THR A 8 8.23 8.59 -0.85
N LEU A 9 6.95 8.35 -0.62
CA LEU A 9 6.02 7.79 -1.60
C LEU A 9 5.06 8.87 -2.09
N LYS A 10 4.37 8.59 -3.19
CA LYS A 10 3.18 9.35 -3.62
C LYS A 10 2.01 8.40 -3.76
N LEU A 11 0.91 8.73 -3.10
CA LEU A 11 -0.37 8.05 -3.25
C LEU A 11 -1.32 8.93 -4.09
N PHE A 12 -1.86 8.36 -5.16
CA PHE A 12 -2.93 8.96 -5.95
C PHE A 12 -4.19 8.12 -5.77
N ILE A 13 -5.32 8.79 -5.59
CA ILE A 13 -6.62 8.15 -5.35
C ILE A 13 -7.62 8.70 -6.35
N LYS A 14 -8.43 7.80 -6.92
CA LYS A 14 -9.59 8.15 -7.75
C LYS A 14 -10.68 7.10 -7.58
N GLY A 15 -11.74 7.46 -6.85
CA GLY A 15 -12.79 6.50 -6.51
C GLY A 15 -12.19 5.32 -5.74
N ASN A 16 -12.45 4.10 -6.20
CA ASN A 16 -11.95 2.86 -5.60
C ASN A 16 -10.56 2.45 -6.13
N LYS A 17 -9.89 3.29 -6.92
CA LYS A 17 -8.57 3.01 -7.47
C LYS A 17 -7.47 3.80 -6.76
N SER A 18 -6.33 3.16 -6.53
CA SER A 18 -5.13 3.81 -6.02
C SER A 18 -3.89 3.53 -6.86
N ARG A 19 -2.95 4.47 -6.83
CA ARG A 19 -1.62 4.35 -7.41
C ARG A 19 -0.61 4.81 -6.38
N THR A 20 0.26 3.91 -5.96
CA THR A 20 1.35 4.19 -5.03
C THR A 20 2.67 4.15 -5.78
N GLU A 21 3.37 5.28 -5.84
CA GLU A 21 4.69 5.38 -6.46
C GLU A 21 5.78 5.46 -5.39
N MET A 22 6.72 4.53 -5.46
CA MET A 22 7.86 4.43 -4.56
C MET A 22 9.14 4.52 -5.38
N LYS A 23 9.98 5.52 -5.08
CA LYS A 23 11.29 5.69 -5.72
C LYS A 23 12.38 5.25 -4.77
N THR A 24 13.15 4.25 -5.19
CA THR A 24 14.30 3.73 -4.44
C THR A 24 15.59 4.09 -5.18
N GLY A 25 16.75 3.74 -4.60
CA GLY A 25 18.04 3.90 -5.29
C GLY A 25 18.19 3.04 -6.55
N PHE A 26 17.38 1.98 -6.69
CA PHE A 26 17.47 1.00 -7.78
C PHE A 26 16.48 1.25 -8.93
N GLY A 27 15.43 2.03 -8.67
CA GLY A 27 14.42 2.35 -9.67
C GLY A 27 13.11 2.84 -9.07
N THR A 28 12.03 2.69 -9.82
CA THR A 28 10.68 3.06 -9.38
C THR A 28 9.81 1.80 -9.34
N THR A 29 9.21 1.56 -8.18
CA THR A 29 8.13 0.60 -8.00
C THR A 29 6.82 1.37 -7.97
N THR A 30 5.84 0.95 -8.76
CA THR A 30 4.48 1.49 -8.70
C THR A 30 3.50 0.37 -8.45
N VAL A 31 2.62 0.53 -7.47
CA VAL A 31 1.50 -0.38 -7.23
C VAL A 31 0.23 0.30 -7.69
N LEU A 32 -0.49 -0.33 -8.61
CA LEU A 32 -1.84 0.05 -9.01
C LEU A 32 -2.80 -0.91 -8.31
N PHE A 33 -3.83 -0.38 -7.67
CA PHE A 33 -4.86 -1.20 -7.03
C PHE A 33 -6.24 -0.75 -7.51
N ASP A 34 -7.08 -1.74 -7.80
CA ASP A 34 -8.48 -1.58 -8.17
C ASP A 34 -9.37 -2.26 -7.13
N GLY A 35 -10.03 -1.46 -6.31
CA GLY A 35 -10.93 -1.93 -5.25
C GLY A 35 -12.25 -2.50 -5.75
N ASP A 36 -12.65 -2.24 -7.00
CA ASP A 36 -13.86 -2.83 -7.58
C ASP A 36 -13.62 -4.31 -7.94
N ASP A 37 -12.44 -4.61 -8.49
CA ASP A 37 -12.04 -5.95 -8.90
C ASP A 37 -11.18 -6.67 -7.83
N LYS A 38 -10.82 -5.98 -6.74
CA LYS A 38 -9.81 -6.40 -5.75
C LYS A 38 -8.55 -6.96 -6.41
N SER A 39 -8.04 -6.25 -7.41
CA SER A 39 -6.85 -6.66 -8.16
C SER A 39 -5.75 -5.63 -8.05
N SER A 40 -4.51 -6.07 -8.22
CA SER A 40 -3.36 -5.18 -8.21
C SER A 40 -2.41 -5.43 -9.38
N VAL A 41 -1.66 -4.38 -9.73
CA VAL A 41 -0.55 -4.48 -10.68
C VAL A 41 0.68 -3.83 -10.08
N VAL A 42 1.75 -4.60 -9.96
CA VAL A 42 3.06 -4.12 -9.56
C VAL A 42 3.87 -3.82 -10.82
N LEU A 43 4.27 -2.56 -10.97
CA LEU A 43 5.12 -2.07 -12.06
C LEU A 43 6.53 -1.82 -11.52
N LEU A 44 7.51 -2.46 -12.12
CA LEU A 44 8.92 -2.31 -11.79
C LEU A 44 9.64 -1.64 -12.96
N ASP A 45 10.20 -0.46 -12.74
CA ASP A 45 11.08 0.25 -13.67
C ASP A 45 12.47 0.35 -13.04
N MET A 46 13.36 -0.57 -13.44
CA MET A 46 14.69 -0.71 -12.85
C MET A 46 15.73 -0.99 -13.93
N MET A 47 16.87 -0.30 -13.87
CA MET A 47 18.04 -0.55 -14.74
C MET A 47 17.73 -0.62 -16.26
N GLY A 48 16.73 0.16 -16.71
CA GLY A 48 16.32 0.20 -18.13
C GLY A 48 15.39 -0.94 -18.55
N GLN A 49 14.93 -1.77 -17.60
CA GLN A 49 13.94 -2.82 -17.82
C GLN A 49 12.62 -2.46 -17.12
N LYS A 50 11.51 -2.79 -17.78
CA LYS A 50 10.16 -2.51 -17.31
C LYS A 50 9.34 -3.78 -17.24
N TYR A 51 8.88 -4.12 -16.05
CA TYR A 51 8.11 -5.33 -15.77
C TYR A 51 6.78 -5.01 -15.11
N ALA A 52 5.72 -5.68 -15.53
CA ALA A 52 4.40 -5.58 -14.93
C ALA A 52 3.98 -6.96 -14.44
N MET A 53 3.62 -7.05 -13.18
CA MET A 53 3.10 -8.26 -12.55
C MET A 53 1.67 -7.97 -12.12
N LYS A 54 0.73 -8.80 -12.58
CA LYS A 54 -0.68 -8.70 -12.22
C LYS A 54 -0.95 -9.68 -11.09
N MET A 55 -1.73 -9.25 -10.11
CA MET A 55 -2.19 -10.08 -9.02
C MET A 55 -3.71 -9.99 -8.95
N THR A 56 -4.34 -11.15 -8.96
CA THR A 56 -5.76 -11.29 -8.69
C THR A 56 -6.01 -11.26 -7.18
N HIS A 57 -7.28 -11.21 -6.78
CA HIS A 57 -7.65 -11.33 -5.38
C HIS A 57 -7.15 -12.65 -4.77
N GLU A 58 -7.24 -13.76 -5.50
CA GLU A 58 -6.78 -15.09 -5.08
C GLU A 58 -5.26 -15.12 -4.87
N ASP A 59 -4.49 -14.56 -5.82
CA ASP A 59 -3.02 -14.47 -5.67
C ASP A 59 -2.64 -13.67 -4.41
N MET A 60 -3.38 -12.60 -4.12
CA MET A 60 -3.16 -11.78 -2.93
C MET A 60 -3.56 -12.50 -1.64
N GLU A 61 -4.63 -13.30 -1.66
CA GLU A 61 -5.00 -14.13 -0.51
C GLU A 61 -3.92 -15.19 -0.23
N GLU A 62 -3.38 -15.83 -1.27
CA GLU A 62 -2.30 -16.82 -1.15
C GLU A 62 -1.00 -16.22 -0.57
N GLU A 63 -0.61 -15.02 -1.01
CA GLU A 63 0.58 -14.34 -0.46
C GLU A 63 0.44 -13.92 1.01
N ASN A 64 -0.80 -13.73 1.48
CA ASN A 64 -1.09 -13.21 2.80
C ASN A 64 -1.46 -14.29 3.83
N VAL A 65 -1.41 -15.58 3.47
CA VAL A 65 -1.78 -16.70 4.38
C VAL A 65 -0.97 -16.70 5.68
N ASP A 66 0.26 -16.19 5.65
CA ASP A 66 1.13 -16.13 6.83
C ASP A 66 0.95 -14.84 7.66
N LEU A 67 0.10 -13.90 7.22
CA LEU A 67 -0.20 -12.70 8.01
C LEU A 67 -1.20 -13.04 9.12
N PRO A 68 -1.01 -12.49 10.33
CA PRO A 68 -1.97 -12.67 11.41
C PRO A 68 -3.31 -12.02 11.05
N GLU A 69 -4.40 -12.67 11.47
CA GLU A 69 -5.71 -12.03 11.46
C GLU A 69 -5.70 -10.82 12.40
N THR A 70 -6.33 -9.72 11.99
CA THR A 70 -6.31 -8.47 12.74
C THR A 70 -7.70 -7.96 13.07
N VAL A 71 -7.78 -7.15 14.14
CA VAL A 71 -8.99 -6.40 14.50
C VAL A 71 -8.65 -4.93 14.64
N VAL A 72 -9.55 -4.08 14.12
CA VAL A 72 -9.43 -2.63 14.18
C VAL A 72 -10.33 -2.05 15.28
N GLU A 73 -9.71 -1.35 16.23
CA GLU A 73 -10.40 -0.60 17.28
C GLU A 73 -10.22 0.90 17.06
N VAL A 74 -11.26 1.59 16.57
CA VAL A 74 -11.25 3.06 16.45
C VAL A 74 -11.34 3.68 17.84
N THR A 75 -10.37 4.54 18.17
CA THR A 75 -10.32 5.22 19.46
C THR A 75 -11.05 6.57 19.40
N GLY A 76 -11.10 7.27 20.54
CA GLY A 76 -11.62 8.64 20.60
C GLY A 76 -10.59 9.73 20.28
N GLU A 77 -9.34 9.37 19.98
CA GLU A 77 -8.27 10.32 19.71
C GLU A 77 -8.30 10.79 18.25
N THR A 78 -7.94 12.06 18.05
CA THR A 78 -7.81 12.65 16.71
C THR A 78 -6.50 13.42 16.59
N LYS A 79 -5.97 13.49 15.36
CA LYS A 79 -4.76 14.26 15.01
C LYS A 79 -4.99 14.94 13.67
N GLU A 80 -4.56 16.20 13.54
CA GLU A 80 -4.54 16.87 12.24
C GLU A 80 -3.28 16.45 11.47
N ILE A 81 -3.45 15.91 10.25
CA ILE A 81 -2.34 15.47 9.38
C ILE A 81 -2.59 16.02 7.98
N ALA A 82 -1.62 16.75 7.43
CA ALA A 82 -1.70 17.36 6.09
C ALA A 82 -2.99 18.17 5.82
N GLY A 83 -3.58 18.77 6.88
CA GLY A 83 -4.80 19.56 6.81
C GLY A 83 -6.12 18.77 6.92
N TYR A 84 -6.06 17.50 7.32
CA TYR A 84 -7.23 16.63 7.51
C TYR A 84 -7.33 16.18 8.96
N THR A 85 -8.56 16.09 9.48
CA THR A 85 -8.79 15.51 10.81
C THR A 85 -8.77 13.99 10.68
N CYS A 86 -7.77 13.35 11.28
CA CYS A 86 -7.65 11.91 11.28
C CYS A 86 -8.11 11.31 12.60
N LYS A 87 -8.86 10.20 12.53
CA LYS A 87 -9.21 9.36 13.67
C LYS A 87 -8.07 8.38 13.92
N LYS A 88 -7.75 8.11 15.18
CA LYS A 88 -6.81 7.06 15.56
C LYS A 88 -7.53 5.71 15.64
N ALA A 89 -6.94 4.67 15.09
CA ALA A 89 -7.31 3.28 15.35
C ALA A 89 -6.11 2.49 15.87
N LEU A 90 -6.41 1.43 16.62
CA LEU A 90 -5.45 0.40 16.99
C LEU A 90 -5.74 -0.83 16.14
N VAL A 91 -4.73 -1.33 15.46
CA VAL A 91 -4.73 -2.60 14.72
C VAL A 91 -4.05 -3.63 15.61
N LYS A 92 -4.76 -4.70 15.94
CA LYS A 92 -4.29 -5.72 16.88
C LYS A 92 -4.39 -7.10 16.25
N SER A 93 -3.42 -7.98 16.52
CA SER A 93 -3.58 -9.41 16.23
C SER A 93 -4.79 -9.98 16.98
N VAL A 94 -5.52 -10.88 16.34
CA VAL A 94 -6.54 -11.71 16.99
C VAL A 94 -5.90 -12.86 17.78
N ASP A 95 -4.74 -13.35 17.35
CA ASP A 95 -4.03 -14.45 18.02
C ASP A 95 -3.08 -13.93 19.10
N GLU A 96 -3.18 -14.50 20.30
CA GLU A 96 -2.35 -14.17 21.47
C GLU A 96 -0.88 -14.63 21.31
N THR A 97 -0.56 -15.46 20.30
CA THR A 97 0.83 -15.89 20.04
C THR A 97 1.69 -14.85 19.34
N ASP A 98 1.08 -13.97 18.55
CA ASP A 98 1.74 -12.85 17.86
C ASP A 98 1.17 -11.53 18.39
N ASP A 99 1.59 -11.15 19.60
CA ASP A 99 1.19 -9.90 20.25
C ASP A 99 1.80 -8.71 19.50
N PHE A 100 1.05 -8.20 18.52
CA PHE A 100 1.34 -6.93 17.88
C PHE A 100 0.13 -5.99 18.00
N GLU A 101 0.45 -4.74 18.35
CA GLU A 101 -0.48 -3.62 18.36
C GLU A 101 0.21 -2.45 17.66
N GLU A 102 -0.39 -1.95 16.58
CA GLU A 102 0.06 -0.76 15.88
C GLU A 102 -1.06 0.27 15.79
N PHE A 103 -0.71 1.56 15.80
CA PHE A 103 -1.70 2.62 15.61
C PHE A 103 -1.69 3.10 14.16
N VAL A 104 -2.88 3.49 13.70
CA VAL A 104 -3.10 4.11 12.40
C VAL A 104 -3.89 5.40 12.61
N TYR A 105 -3.55 6.46 11.89
CA TYR A 105 -4.40 7.63 11.73
C TYR A 105 -4.96 7.66 10.32
N PHE A 106 -6.28 7.71 10.20
CA PHE A 106 -7.00 7.64 8.92
C PHE A 106 -8.12 8.69 8.83
N THR A 107 -8.54 8.98 7.60
CA THR A 107 -9.66 9.90 7.31
C THR A 107 -10.56 9.34 6.22
N ASP A 108 -11.87 9.47 6.41
CA ASP A 108 -12.91 9.11 5.44
C ASP A 108 -13.15 10.23 4.40
N GLU A 109 -12.51 11.40 4.57
CA GLU A 109 -12.66 12.55 3.69
C GLU A 109 -11.96 12.40 2.32
N LEU A 110 -11.05 11.43 2.20
CA LEU A 110 -10.17 11.26 1.04
C LEU A 110 -10.50 10.02 0.18
N GLY A 111 -11.29 9.09 0.71
CA GLY A 111 -11.59 7.81 0.09
C GLY A 111 -12.14 6.83 1.13
N SER A 112 -12.69 5.72 0.66
CA SER A 112 -13.23 4.66 1.52
C SER A 112 -12.17 3.62 1.88
N GLY A 113 -12.46 2.77 2.87
CA GLY A 113 -11.59 1.69 3.31
C GLY A 113 -11.26 0.63 2.26
N ILE A 114 -12.01 0.55 1.16
CA ILE A 114 -11.73 -0.42 0.08
C ILE A 114 -10.30 -0.27 -0.47
N LEU A 115 -9.72 0.92 -0.38
CA LEU A 115 -8.36 1.22 -0.81
C LEU A 115 -7.27 0.52 0.01
N ASN A 116 -7.63 -0.02 1.19
CA ASN A 116 -6.73 -0.77 2.07
C ASN A 116 -6.88 -2.30 1.89
N ALA A 117 -7.82 -2.77 1.07
CA ALA A 117 -8.10 -4.20 0.90
C ALA A 117 -6.94 -4.99 0.26
N ASN A 118 -5.89 -4.30 -0.19
CA ASN A 118 -4.66 -4.93 -0.67
C ASN A 118 -3.65 -5.22 0.45
N ASN A 119 -3.95 -4.86 1.70
CA ASN A 119 -3.16 -5.19 2.87
C ASN A 119 -4.09 -5.70 3.98
N PRO A 120 -4.10 -7.02 4.24
CA PRO A 120 -5.01 -7.62 5.23
C PRO A 120 -4.86 -7.07 6.65
N LEU A 121 -3.69 -6.53 7.01
CA LEU A 121 -3.51 -5.90 8.32
C LEU A 121 -4.35 -4.62 8.49
N PHE A 122 -4.78 -4.01 7.39
CA PHE A 122 -5.47 -2.72 7.40
C PHE A 122 -6.81 -2.75 6.67
N GLU A 123 -7.32 -3.93 6.30
CA GLU A 123 -8.53 -4.05 5.47
C GLU A 123 -9.78 -3.44 6.13
N ASP A 124 -9.85 -3.49 7.46
CA ASP A 124 -10.95 -2.98 8.27
C ASP A 124 -10.84 -1.47 8.58
N ILE A 125 -9.79 -0.79 8.11
CA ILE A 125 -9.66 0.67 8.25
C ILE A 125 -10.60 1.35 7.24
N ASP A 126 -11.69 1.96 7.74
CA ASP A 126 -12.65 2.68 6.91
C ASP A 126 -12.18 4.10 6.56
N GLY A 127 -11.18 4.20 5.69
CA GLY A 127 -10.73 5.45 5.10
C GLY A 127 -9.29 5.38 4.60
N VAL A 128 -8.75 6.54 4.23
CA VAL A 128 -7.37 6.67 3.76
C VAL A 128 -6.43 6.87 4.95
N MET A 129 -5.44 5.99 5.09
CA MET A 129 -4.40 6.11 6.11
C MET A 129 -3.45 7.27 5.78
N LEU A 130 -3.28 8.20 6.72
CA LEU A 130 -2.34 9.32 6.63
C LEU A 130 -1.16 9.18 7.59
N GLU A 131 -1.23 8.27 8.56
CA GLU A 131 -0.08 7.84 9.35
C GLU A 131 -0.25 6.40 9.77
N TYR A 132 0.77 5.58 9.53
CA TYR A 132 0.79 4.18 9.93
C TYR A 132 2.24 3.69 9.98
N SER A 133 2.45 2.57 10.63
CA SER A 133 3.71 1.83 10.58
C SER A 133 3.52 0.56 9.75
N ASN A 134 4.62 0.06 9.21
CA ASN A 134 4.67 -1.27 8.63
C ASN A 134 6.02 -1.88 9.01
N ASN A 135 6.02 -3.17 9.32
CA ASN A 135 7.24 -3.94 9.54
C ASN A 135 7.53 -4.77 8.29
N GLU A 136 8.56 -4.39 7.54
CA GLU A 136 8.99 -5.12 6.35
C GLU A 136 10.47 -5.51 6.53
N ASN A 137 10.78 -6.81 6.50
CA ASN A 137 12.14 -7.35 6.65
C ASN A 137 12.87 -6.86 7.93
N ASP A 138 12.24 -6.98 9.10
CA ASP A 138 12.75 -6.49 10.40
C ASP A 138 13.00 -4.97 10.47
N MET A 139 12.53 -4.21 9.48
CA MET A 139 12.59 -2.75 9.48
C MET A 139 11.20 -2.16 9.73
N ASN A 140 11.04 -1.50 10.88
CA ASN A 140 9.85 -0.71 11.15
C ASN A 140 9.92 0.62 10.36
N MET A 141 9.02 0.77 9.40
CA MET A 141 8.85 1.97 8.61
C MET A 141 7.61 2.72 9.07
N LYS A 142 7.82 3.92 9.64
CA LYS A 142 6.74 4.86 9.92
C LYS A 142 6.49 5.75 8.69
N MET A 143 5.25 5.82 8.26
CA MET A 143 4.79 6.65 7.16
C MET A 143 3.86 7.73 7.71
N GLU A 144 4.09 8.99 7.36
CA GLU A 144 3.22 10.13 7.74
C GLU A 144 3.06 11.05 6.51
N ALA A 145 1.82 11.41 6.19
CA ALA A 145 1.51 12.25 5.04
C ALA A 145 2.00 13.69 5.26
N ILE A 146 2.85 14.16 4.34
CA ILE A 146 3.44 15.51 4.41
C ILE A 146 2.49 16.56 3.81
N SER A 147 1.77 16.20 2.75
CA SER A 147 0.88 17.11 2.02
C SER A 147 -0.17 16.33 1.24
N VAL A 148 -1.36 16.90 1.09
CA VAL A 148 -2.44 16.36 0.26
C VAL A 148 -2.92 17.44 -0.71
N GLU A 149 -3.04 17.07 -1.99
CA GLU A 149 -3.46 17.99 -3.06
C GLU A 149 -4.68 17.44 -3.79
N LYS A 150 -5.78 18.22 -3.84
CA LYS A 150 -6.94 17.89 -4.67
C LYS A 150 -6.67 18.32 -6.11
N LYS A 151 -6.50 17.35 -7.01
CA LYS A 151 -6.33 17.57 -8.44
C LYS A 151 -7.12 16.57 -9.26
N LYS A 152 -7.37 16.90 -10.53
CA LYS A 152 -7.93 15.94 -11.47
C LYS A 152 -6.91 14.83 -11.72
N VAL A 153 -7.29 13.60 -11.38
CA VAL A 153 -6.51 12.38 -11.67
C VAL A 153 -7.12 11.71 -12.90
N SER A 154 -6.28 11.36 -13.86
CA SER A 154 -6.70 10.76 -15.13
C SER A 154 -6.74 9.23 -15.01
N ASP A 155 -7.62 8.58 -15.77
CA ASP A 155 -7.86 7.13 -15.67
C ASP A 155 -6.67 6.29 -16.15
N ASP A 156 -5.97 6.77 -17.16
CA ASP A 156 -4.71 6.24 -17.70
C ASP A 156 -3.60 6.09 -16.63
N MET A 157 -3.66 6.83 -15.52
CA MET A 157 -2.71 6.66 -14.41
C MET A 157 -2.84 5.29 -13.73
N PHE A 158 -4.00 4.65 -13.82
CA PHE A 158 -4.31 3.36 -13.22
C PHE A 158 -4.23 2.21 -14.23
N GLU A 159 -3.71 2.46 -15.43
CA GLU A 159 -3.47 1.46 -16.46
C GLU A 159 -1.98 1.11 -16.56
N ILE A 160 -1.67 -0.06 -17.13
CA ILE A 160 -0.29 -0.47 -17.41
C ILE A 160 0.25 0.38 -18.58
N PRO A 161 1.33 1.15 -18.38
CA PRO A 161 1.89 1.96 -19.45
C PRO A 161 2.48 1.09 -20.58
N GLU A 162 2.57 1.66 -21.79
CA GLU A 162 3.28 1.01 -22.88
C GLU A 162 4.75 0.71 -22.53
N GLY A 163 5.26 -0.40 -23.07
CA GLY A 163 6.66 -0.82 -22.90
C GLY A 163 6.95 -1.66 -21.65
N TYR A 164 5.93 -1.95 -20.83
CA TYR A 164 6.04 -2.93 -19.75
C TYR A 164 5.90 -4.35 -20.26
N LYS A 165 6.85 -5.22 -19.93
CA LYS A 165 6.76 -6.66 -20.18
C LYS A 165 5.95 -7.30 -19.04
N ILE A 166 4.85 -7.98 -19.37
CA ILE A 166 4.11 -8.77 -18.38
C ILE A 166 4.95 -9.98 -17.98
N VAL A 167 5.09 -10.21 -16.68
CA VAL A 167 5.82 -11.34 -16.10
C VAL A 167 5.03 -11.95 -14.95
N THR A 168 5.28 -13.22 -14.65
CA THR A 168 4.79 -13.87 -13.43
C THR A 168 5.74 -13.59 -12.26
N GLN A 169 5.26 -13.85 -11.04
CA GLN A 169 6.09 -13.79 -9.83
C GLN A 169 7.28 -14.76 -9.91
N ASP A 170 7.06 -16.00 -10.37
CA ASP A 170 8.13 -16.99 -10.59
C ASP A 170 9.19 -16.49 -11.59
N GLU A 171 8.76 -15.88 -12.69
CA GLU A 171 9.68 -15.29 -13.67
C GLU A 171 10.51 -14.17 -13.04
N LEU A 172 9.89 -13.33 -12.21
CA LEU A 172 10.56 -12.25 -11.50
C LEU A 172 11.57 -12.80 -10.47
N GLN A 173 11.18 -13.79 -9.65
CA GLN A 173 12.06 -14.43 -8.69
C GLN A 173 13.27 -15.07 -9.38
N ASN A 174 13.07 -15.75 -10.50
CA ASN A 174 14.18 -16.33 -11.27
C ASN A 174 15.12 -15.27 -11.87
N MET A 175 14.64 -14.05 -12.12
CA MET A 175 15.46 -12.95 -12.66
C MET A 175 16.28 -12.23 -11.57
N PHE A 176 15.73 -12.08 -10.36
CA PHE A 176 16.31 -11.23 -9.31
C PHE A 176 16.72 -11.97 -8.02
N GLY A 177 16.23 -13.18 -7.80
CA GLY A 177 16.41 -13.99 -6.58
C GLY A 177 17.57 -14.99 -6.65
N GLY A 178 18.66 -14.62 -7.34
CA GLY A 178 19.89 -15.43 -7.36
C GLY A 178 20.61 -15.48 -6.01
#